data_AF-A0A6C0F7X7-F1
#
_entry.id   AF-A0A6C0F7X7-F1
#
_cell.length_a   1.000
_cell.length_b   1.000
_cell.length_c   1.000
_cell.angle_alpha   90.00
_cell.angle_beta   90.00
_cell.angle_gamma   90.00
#
_symmetry.space_group_name_H-M   'P 1'
#
loop_
_entity.id
_entity.type
_entity.pdbx_description
1 polymer ?
#
loop_
_entity_poly.entity_id
_entity_poly.type
_entity_poly.pdbx_seq_one_letter_code
_entity_poly.pdbx_strand_id
1 'polypeptide(L)'
;MDYTAYISPKCDFCNQFMSIVSEKQLTNINVVDVHKKQTPQGIHSVPTIIDSQGRMYIGKQCFNIINSLQESPISGVDSTNSFSFIDNERMTNQNNFSFIQEMTQGQQRQQETSRTDFMDKLIEKRNNEVPQPITRR
;
A
#
# COMPACT_ATOMS: atom_id res chain seq x y z
N MET A 1 -21.82 -13.46 5.58
CA MET A 1 -20.49 -14.02 5.86
C MET A 1 -19.92 -13.20 6.99
N ASP A 2 -19.72 -13.83 8.14
CA ASP A 2 -19.24 -13.15 9.34
C ASP A 2 -17.74 -13.30 9.44
N TYR A 3 -17.05 -12.19 9.66
CA TYR A 3 -15.60 -12.13 9.81
C TYR A 3 -15.26 -11.75 11.24
N THR A 4 -14.23 -12.36 11.82
CA THR A 4 -13.67 -11.94 13.10
C THR A 4 -12.29 -11.35 12.89
N ALA A 5 -12.13 -10.06 13.17
CA ALA A 5 -10.87 -9.34 13.06
C ALA A 5 -10.19 -9.21 14.42
N TYR A 6 -8.99 -9.75 14.56
CA TYR A 6 -8.13 -9.63 15.72
C TYR A 6 -7.16 -8.47 15.51
N ILE A 7 -7.21 -7.51 16.43
CA ILE A 7 -6.48 -6.24 16.33
C ILE A 7 -5.77 -5.90 17.64
N SER A 8 -4.81 -4.98 17.54
CA SER A 8 -4.16 -4.34 18.68
C SER A 8 -4.33 -2.81 18.56
N PRO A 9 -4.83 -2.10 19.59
CA PRO A 9 -4.93 -0.64 19.55
C PRO A 9 -3.56 0.06 19.52
N LYS A 10 -2.48 -0.67 19.82
CA LYS A 10 -1.10 -0.19 19.75
C LYS A 10 -0.47 -0.31 18.34
N CYS A 11 -1.22 -0.83 17.36
CA CYS A 11 -0.71 -1.06 16.01
C CYS A 11 -1.32 -0.05 15.04
N ASP A 12 -0.48 0.73 14.36
CA ASP A 12 -0.92 1.76 13.42
C ASP A 12 -1.74 1.18 12.27
N PHE A 13 -1.34 0.02 11.74
CA PHE A 13 -2.11 -0.68 10.71
C PHE A 13 -3.46 -1.18 11.23
N CYS A 14 -3.58 -1.54 12.51
CA CYS A 14 -4.87 -1.90 13.11
C CYS A 14 -5.76 -0.65 13.28
N ASN A 15 -5.19 0.50 13.60
CA ASN A 15 -5.93 1.76 13.70
C ASN A 15 -6.47 2.17 12.33
N GLN A 16 -5.63 2.11 11.28
CA GLN A 16 -6.08 2.33 9.90
C GLN A 16 -7.17 1.33 9.48
N PHE A 17 -6.99 0.05 9.80
CA PHE A 17 -7.99 -0.98 9.56
C PHE A 17 -9.35 -0.62 10.20
N MET A 18 -9.35 -0.24 11.48
CA MET A 18 -10.56 0.16 12.20
C MET A 18 -11.22 1.41 11.60
N SER A 19 -10.42 2.40 11.19
CA SER A 19 -10.94 3.59 10.51
C SER A 19 -11.71 3.21 9.25
N ILE A 20 -11.15 2.33 8.41
CA ILE A 20 -11.81 1.86 7.19
C ILE A 20 -13.10 1.10 7.51
N VAL A 21 -13.08 0.21 8.50
CA VAL A 21 -14.26 -0.56 8.94
C VAL A 21 -15.38 0.39 9.39
N SER A 22 -15.03 1.42 10.17
CA SER A 22 -15.98 2.43 10.67
C SER A 22 -16.52 3.33 9.56
N GLU A 23 -15.65 3.81 8.67
CA GLU A 23 -16.01 4.67 7.54
C GLU A 23 -16.96 3.95 6.58
N LYS A 24 -16.68 2.68 6.29
CA LYS A 24 -17.50 1.83 5.42
C LYS A 24 -18.72 1.21 6.11
N GLN A 25 -18.92 1.48 7.41
CA GLN A 25 -20.03 0.95 8.21
C GLN A 25 -20.20 -0.58 8.09
N LEU A 26 -19.08 -1.31 8.06
CA LEU A 26 -19.11 -2.76 7.86
C LEU A 26 -19.63 -3.46 9.12
N THR A 27 -20.86 -3.96 9.05
CA THR A 27 -21.53 -4.66 10.16
C THR A 27 -21.17 -6.14 10.26
N ASN A 28 -20.57 -6.70 9.20
CA ASN A 28 -20.19 -8.10 9.06
C ASN A 28 -18.80 -8.44 9.63
N ILE A 29 -18.14 -7.47 10.29
CA ILE A 29 -16.83 -7.67 10.90
C ILE A 29 -16.95 -7.49 12.42
N ASN A 30 -16.78 -8.58 13.15
CA ASN A 30 -16.63 -8.57 14.60
C ASN A 30 -15.18 -8.27 14.98
N VAL A 31 -14.95 -7.17 15.69
CA VAL A 31 -13.60 -6.72 16.07
C VAL A 31 -13.25 -7.18 17.49
N VAL A 32 -12.11 -7.85 17.62
CA VAL A 32 -11.58 -8.42 18.86
C VAL A 32 -10.23 -7.81 19.18
N ASP A 33 -10.13 -7.17 20.35
CA ASP A 33 -8.88 -6.67 20.90
C ASP A 33 -8.09 -7.82 21.55
N VAL A 34 -6.91 -8.12 21.00
CA VAL A 34 -6.04 -9.22 21.46
C VAL A 34 -5.49 -8.99 22.87
N HIS A 35 -5.52 -7.77 23.39
CA HIS A 35 -5.08 -7.45 24.76
C HIS A 35 -6.20 -7.66 25.80
N LYS A 36 -7.46 -7.73 25.36
CA LYS A 36 -8.63 -7.83 26.25
C LYS A 36 -9.27 -9.21 26.26
N LYS A 37 -9.13 -9.96 25.16
CA LYS A 37 -9.75 -11.28 24.98
C LYS A 37 -8.71 -12.33 24.63
N GLN A 38 -9.02 -13.59 24.99
CA GLN A 38 -8.19 -14.72 24.61
C GLN A 38 -8.16 -14.85 23.08
N THR A 39 -6.94 -14.92 22.54
CA THR A 39 -6.70 -15.04 21.10
C THR A 39 -6.52 -16.53 20.75
N PRO A 40 -7.13 -17.04 19.65
CA PRO A 40 -6.95 -18.42 19.21
C PRO A 40 -5.48 -18.79 18.97
N GLN A 41 -5.17 -20.08 19.12
CA GLN A 41 -3.84 -20.60 18.77
C GLN A 41 -3.59 -20.39 17.27
N GLY A 42 -2.42 -19.81 16.94
CA GLY A 42 -2.01 -19.54 15.55
C GLY A 42 -2.04 -18.06 15.14
N ILE A 43 -2.68 -17.17 15.91
CA ILE A 43 -2.60 -15.72 15.65
C ILE A 43 -1.35 -15.16 16.33
N HIS A 44 -0.31 -14.94 15.54
CA HIS A 44 0.97 -14.38 15.99
C HIS A 44 1.21 -12.94 15.52
N SER A 45 0.29 -12.40 14.73
CA SER A 45 0.42 -11.08 14.11
C SER A 45 -0.95 -10.42 13.99
N VAL A 46 -0.96 -9.10 13.96
CA VAL A 46 -2.17 -8.27 13.81
C VAL A 46 -1.90 -7.17 12.77
N PRO A 47 -2.91 -6.71 12.00
CA PRO A 47 -4.29 -7.19 12.00
C PRO A 47 -4.43 -8.59 11.37
N THR A 48 -5.34 -9.41 11.89
CA THR A 48 -5.65 -10.75 11.35
C THR A 48 -7.17 -10.92 11.26
N ILE A 49 -7.68 -11.39 10.13
CA ILE A 49 -9.10 -11.75 9.95
C ILE A 49 -9.22 -13.28 9.89
N ILE A 50 -10.22 -13.82 10.57
CA ILE A 50 -10.68 -15.19 10.38
C ILE A 50 -12.10 -15.14 9.79
N ASP A 51 -12.33 -15.86 8.69
CA ASP A 51 -13.65 -15.99 8.10
C ASP A 51 -14.48 -17.13 8.72
N SER A 52 -15.74 -17.27 8.30
CA SER A 52 -16.61 -18.33 8.77
C SER A 52 -16.15 -19.76 8.42
N GLN A 53 -15.19 -19.91 7.50
CA GLN A 53 -14.58 -21.20 7.14
C GLN A 53 -13.30 -21.48 7.93
N GLY A 54 -12.90 -20.58 8.84
CA GLY A 54 -11.67 -20.69 9.61
C GLY A 54 -10.42 -20.30 8.82
N ARG A 55 -10.55 -19.71 7.63
CA ARG A 55 -9.41 -19.23 6.85
C ARG A 55 -8.86 -17.96 7.48
N MET A 56 -7.54 -17.93 7.67
CA MET A 56 -6.84 -16.82 8.31
C MET A 56 -6.19 -15.93 7.25
N TYR A 57 -6.44 -14.64 7.37
CA TYR A 57 -5.87 -13.59 6.53
C TYR A 57 -5.06 -12.66 7.43
N ILE A 58 -3.83 -12.36 7.07
CA ILE A 58 -2.90 -11.64 7.94
C ILE A 58 -2.38 -10.38 7.25
N GLY A 59 -2.30 -9.28 7.99
CA GLY A 59 -1.71 -8.00 7.55
C GLY A 59 -2.39 -7.45 6.30
N LYS A 60 -1.65 -7.36 5.19
CA LYS A 60 -2.15 -6.80 3.91
C LYS A 60 -3.40 -7.53 3.39
N GLN A 61 -3.50 -8.84 3.61
CA GLN A 61 -4.65 -9.62 3.15
C GLN A 61 -5.95 -9.15 3.80
N CYS A 62 -5.89 -8.66 5.04
CA CYS A 62 -7.04 -8.12 5.76
C CYS A 62 -7.65 -6.92 5.01
N PHE A 63 -6.81 -6.03 4.48
CA PHE A 63 -7.26 -4.87 3.72
C PHE A 63 -7.90 -5.25 2.38
N ASN A 64 -7.39 -6.29 1.72
CA ASN A 64 -8.01 -6.81 0.49
C ASN A 64 -9.43 -7.33 0.77
N ILE A 65 -9.64 -8.03 1.88
CA ILE A 65 -10.96 -8.51 2.30
C ILE A 65 -11.90 -7.34 2.54
N ILE A 66 -11.50 -6.35 3.35
CA ILE A 66 -12.35 -5.17 3.61
C ILE A 66 -12.73 -4.44 2.33
N ASN A 67 -11.80 -4.31 1.38
CA ASN A 67 -12.08 -3.67 0.10
C ASN A 67 -13.03 -4.50 -0.77
N SER A 68 -12.95 -5.83 -0.74
CA SER A 68 -13.90 -6.70 -1.45
C SER A 68 -15.31 -6.69 -0.85
N LEU A 69 -15.46 -6.42 0.45
CA LEU A 69 -16.76 -6.35 1.11
C LEU A 69 -17.58 -5.11 0.73
N GLN A 70 -16.96 -4.15 0.05
CA GLN A 70 -17.60 -2.94 -0.46
C GLN A 70 -18.52 -3.24 -1.66
N GLU A 71 -18.30 -4.32 -2.41
CA GLU A 71 -19.06 -4.66 -3.61
C GLU A 71 -20.38 -5.39 -3.28
N SER A 72 -21.22 -4.81 -2.41
CA SER A 72 -22.65 -5.13 -2.47
C SER A 72 -23.23 -4.34 -3.65
N PRO A 73 -23.78 -5.00 -4.68
CA PRO A 73 -24.23 -4.32 -5.88
C PRO A 73 -25.41 -3.41 -5.52
N ILE A 74 -25.22 -2.10 -5.62
CA ILE A 74 -26.34 -1.24 -5.96
C ILE A 74 -26.70 -1.64 -7.40
N SER A 75 -27.82 -2.33 -7.53
CA SER A 75 -28.41 -2.68 -8.82
C SER A 75 -28.48 -1.45 -9.72
N GLY A 76 -27.80 -1.49 -10.86
CA GLY A 76 -27.65 -0.40 -11.83
C GLY A 76 -26.39 0.40 -11.50
N VAL A 77 -25.30 0.27 -12.25
CA VAL A 77 -25.21 0.53 -13.68
C VAL A 77 -24.19 -0.40 -14.34
N ASP A 78 -24.45 -0.69 -15.61
CA ASP A 78 -23.81 -1.63 -16.51
C ASP A 78 -22.29 -1.82 -16.44
N SER A 79 -21.94 -3.10 -16.46
CA SER A 79 -20.94 -3.71 -17.36
C SER A 79 -19.98 -2.75 -18.07
N THR A 80 -18.78 -2.61 -17.53
CA THR A 80 -17.59 -2.55 -18.38
C THR A 80 -16.36 -2.96 -17.59
N ASN A 81 -15.76 -4.07 -18.00
CA ASN A 81 -14.34 -4.32 -17.76
C ASN A 81 -13.56 -3.06 -18.14
N SER A 82 -12.89 -2.41 -17.19
CA SER A 82 -11.75 -1.52 -17.46
C SER A 82 -10.99 -1.23 -16.17
N PHE A 83 -9.78 -1.78 -16.09
CA PHE A 83 -8.72 -1.16 -15.32
C PHE A 83 -8.56 0.29 -15.83
N SER A 84 -8.77 1.27 -14.97
CA SER A 84 -8.39 2.66 -15.22
C SER A 84 -8.04 3.30 -13.89
N PHE A 85 -6.74 3.37 -13.60
CA PHE A 85 -6.25 4.48 -12.80
C PHE A 85 -6.46 5.73 -13.65
N ILE A 86 -6.96 6.80 -13.02
CA ILE A 86 -6.87 8.23 -13.36
C ILE A 86 -8.23 8.94 -13.47
N ASP A 87 -8.29 10.03 -12.70
CA ASP A 87 -9.15 11.21 -12.75
C ASP A 87 -10.63 11.13 -12.38
N ASN A 88 -10.93 11.78 -11.25
CA ASN A 88 -11.94 12.83 -11.28
C ASN A 88 -11.64 13.88 -10.21
N GLU A 89 -10.76 14.83 -10.57
CA GLU A 89 -10.88 16.19 -10.06
C GLU A 89 -12.25 16.75 -10.45
N ARG A 90 -13.13 17.02 -9.48
CA ARG A 90 -14.07 18.15 -9.55
C ARG A 90 -14.70 18.48 -8.20
N MET A 91 -14.15 19.54 -7.62
CA MET A 91 -14.84 20.65 -6.93
C MET A 91 -15.83 20.33 -5.81
N THR A 92 -15.35 20.45 -4.57
CA THR A 92 -16.00 21.35 -3.61
C THR A 92 -14.97 22.30 -3.01
N ASN A 93 -15.37 23.55 -2.96
CA ASN A 93 -14.55 24.75 -2.83
C ASN A 93 -14.42 25.17 -1.36
N GLN A 94 -13.36 25.94 -1.10
CA GLN A 94 -13.15 26.88 0.01
C GLN A 94 -12.41 26.43 1.28
N ASN A 95 -11.21 27.02 1.37
CA ASN A 95 -10.52 27.60 2.52
C ASN A 95 -9.22 26.91 2.99
N ASN A 96 -8.14 27.36 2.34
CA ASN A 96 -6.86 27.80 2.90
C ASN A 96 -6.03 26.79 3.71
N PHE A 97 -5.12 26.10 3.02
CA PHE A 97 -3.71 26.03 3.44
C PHE A 97 -2.82 26.03 2.20
N SER A 98 -2.22 27.19 1.90
CA SER A 98 -1.25 27.40 0.83
C SER A 98 0.13 26.92 1.25
N PHE A 99 0.72 25.93 0.55
CA PHE A 99 2.16 25.87 0.26
C PHE A 99 2.53 24.76 -0.75
N ILE A 100 2.06 24.85 -2.00
CA ILE A 100 2.72 24.19 -3.15
C ILE A 100 2.79 25.27 -4.23
N GLN A 101 3.93 25.95 -4.32
CA GLN A 101 4.96 25.64 -5.32
C GLN A 101 4.42 25.84 -6.73
N GLU A 102 4.21 27.12 -7.03
CA GLU A 102 3.93 27.63 -8.36
C GLU A 102 5.24 28.21 -8.89
N MET A 103 5.90 27.48 -9.79
CA MET A 103 6.83 28.07 -10.78
C MET A 103 6.97 27.10 -11.96
N THR A 104 5.86 26.90 -12.66
CA THR A 104 5.91 26.67 -14.10
C THR A 104 5.91 28.03 -14.78
N GLN A 105 7.01 28.41 -15.42
CA GLN A 105 7.01 28.74 -16.84
C GLN A 105 8.40 29.18 -17.31
N GLY A 106 8.83 28.56 -18.40
CA GLY A 106 9.49 29.31 -19.45
C GLY A 106 11.01 29.21 -19.50
N GLN A 107 11.43 28.57 -20.60
CA GLN A 107 12.60 28.95 -21.40
C GLN A 107 13.92 28.23 -21.16
N GLN A 108 14.16 27.34 -22.14
CA GLN A 108 15.35 27.30 -22.99
C GLN A 108 16.59 26.50 -22.51
N ARG A 109 16.87 25.50 -23.35
CA ARG A 109 18.20 25.11 -23.88
C ARG A 109 19.11 24.28 -22.98
N GLN A 110 19.65 23.22 -23.63
CA GLN A 110 20.87 22.46 -23.30
C GLN A 110 20.67 21.42 -22.18
N GLN A 111 21.10 20.17 -22.26
CA GLN A 111 21.97 19.44 -23.19
C GLN A 111 21.66 17.94 -22.99
N GLU A 112 21.55 17.19 -24.09
CA GLU A 112 21.68 15.73 -24.06
C GLU A 112 23.07 15.37 -23.52
N THR A 113 23.14 14.91 -22.28
CA THR A 113 24.27 14.08 -21.83
C THR A 113 23.79 12.65 -21.79
N SER A 114 23.83 12.05 -22.98
CA SER A 114 24.43 10.74 -23.22
C SER A 114 24.41 9.79 -22.01
N ARG A 115 23.39 8.93 -22.00
CA ARG A 115 23.25 7.77 -21.11
C ARG A 115 24.45 6.79 -21.17
N THR A 116 25.35 6.99 -22.14
CA THR A 116 26.58 6.22 -22.39
C THR A 116 27.69 6.53 -21.38
N ASP A 117 27.83 7.76 -20.90
CA ASP A 117 28.91 8.15 -19.97
C ASP A 117 28.76 7.55 -18.56
N PHE A 118 27.53 7.21 -18.17
CA PHE A 118 27.27 6.60 -16.87
C PHE A 118 27.61 5.10 -16.84
N MET A 119 27.41 4.40 -17.95
CA MET A 119 27.74 2.97 -18.05
C MET A 119 29.26 2.76 -18.16
N ASP A 120 29.99 3.64 -18.86
CA ASP A 120 31.45 3.54 -18.95
C ASP A 120 32.13 3.76 -17.59
N LYS A 121 31.62 4.69 -16.76
CA LYS A 121 32.11 4.88 -15.38
C LYS A 121 31.88 3.67 -14.46
N LEU A 122 30.87 2.84 -14.72
CA LEU A 122 30.61 1.62 -13.96
C LEU A 122 31.53 0.47 -14.37
N ILE A 123 31.93 0.41 -15.65
CA ILE A 123 32.88 -0.59 -16.17
C ILE A 123 34.30 -0.27 -15.68
N GLU A 124 34.71 1.01 -15.72
CA GLU A 124 36.02 1.44 -15.25
C GLU A 124 36.23 1.19 -13.75
N LYS A 125 35.19 1.37 -12.93
CA LYS A 125 35.25 1.12 -11.48
C LYS A 125 35.43 -0.36 -11.14
N ARG A 126 35.01 -1.28 -12.02
CA ARG A 126 35.15 -2.73 -11.81
C ARG A 126 36.54 -3.26 -12.13
N ASN A 127 37.28 -2.62 -13.03
CA ASN A 127 38.63 -3.04 -13.42
C ASN A 127 39.72 -2.63 -12.41
N ASN A 128 39.44 -1.69 -11.51
CA ASN A 128 40.40 -1.20 -10.51
C ASN A 128 40.39 -1.99 -9.18
N GLU A 129 39.49 -2.98 -9.00
CA GLU A 129 39.37 -3.76 -7.76
C GLU A 129 39.78 -5.23 -7.91
N VAL A 130 40.50 -5.61 -8.97
CA VAL A 130 41.04 -6.97 -9.11
C VAL A 130 42.43 -7.06 -8.46
N PRO A 131 42.60 -7.80 -7.35
CA PRO A 131 43.93 -8.06 -6.80
C PRO A 131 44.77 -8.90 -7.78
N GLN A 132 46.01 -8.48 -7.99
CA GLN A 132 47.00 -9.14 -8.84
C GLN A 132 47.19 -10.63 -8.46
N PRO A 133 47.43 -11.54 -9.41
CA PRO A 133 47.71 -12.93 -9.10
C PRO A 133 49.06 -13.07 -8.36
N ILE A 134 49.04 -13.78 -7.23
CA ILE A 134 50.23 -14.12 -6.44
C ILE A 134 51.15 -14.99 -7.28
N THR A 135 52.35 -14.50 -7.60
CA THR A 135 53.42 -15.31 -8.19
C THR A 135 54.01 -16.20 -7.10
N ARG A 136 53.78 -17.52 -7.20
CA ARG A 136 54.51 -18.51 -6.40
C ARG A 136 55.93 -18.64 -6.98
N ARG A 137 56.94 -18.29 -6.19
CA ARG A 137 58.32 -18.77 -6.36
C ARG A 137 58.53 -20.01 -5.49
#